data_AF-A0A3R7W7R6-F1
#
_entry.id   AF-A0A3R7W7R6-F1
#
_cell.length_a   1.000
_cell.length_b   1.000
_cell.length_c   1.000
_cell.angle_alpha   90.00
_cell.angle_beta   90.00
_cell.angle_gamma   90.00
#
_symmetry.space_group_name_H-M   'P 1'
#
loop_
_entity.id
_entity.type
_entity.pdbx_description
1 polymer ?
#
loop_
_entity_poly.entity_id
_entity_poly.type
_entity_poly.pdbx_seq_one_letter_code
_entity_poly.pdbx_strand_id
1 'polypeptide(L)' 'MPRHDDFYVRYYVGHRGKFGHEFMEFEFRADGKLRYANNSNYKKDSMIRKENWVLIGRAR' A
#
# COMPACT_ATOMS: atom_id res chain seq x y z
N MET A 1 16.05 -19.70 13.67
CA MET A 1 16.13 -18.35 13.08
C MET A 1 14.78 -18.06 12.45
N PRO A 2 14.14 -16.90 12.71
CA PRO A 2 12.88 -16.57 12.04
C PRO A 2 13.16 -16.54 10.54
N ARG A 3 12.35 -17.26 9.75
CA ARG A 3 12.48 -17.20 8.30
C ARG A 3 12.08 -15.79 7.88
N HIS A 4 12.74 -15.28 6.84
CA HIS A 4 12.44 -13.95 6.29
C HIS A 4 10.98 -13.83 5.78
N ASP A 5 10.23 -14.94 5.80
CA ASP A 5 8.86 -15.11 5.34
C ASP A 5 7.79 -14.47 6.25
N ASP A 6 8.14 -14.01 7.46
CA ASP A 6 7.14 -13.53 8.44
C ASP A 6 6.81 -12.03 8.36
N PHE A 7 7.42 -11.26 7.44
CA PHE A 7 7.16 -9.82 7.32
C PHE A 7 6.04 -9.49 6.33
N TYR A 8 4.92 -8.98 6.85
CA TYR A 8 3.82 -8.47 6.05
C TYR A 8 3.16 -7.29 6.75
N VAL A 9 2.99 -6.18 6.03
CA VAL A 9 2.24 -5.03 6.51
C VAL A 9 1.28 -4.58 5.42
N ARG A 10 0.02 -4.42 5.78
CA ARG A 10 -0.99 -3.79 4.93
C ARG A 10 -1.74 -2.75 5.75
N TYR A 11 -1.85 -1.56 5.19
CA TYR A 11 -2.67 -0.50 5.75
C TYR A 11 -3.68 -0.08 4.71
N TYR A 12 -4.93 0.00 5.15
CA TYR A 12 -6.05 0.47 4.36
C TYR A 12 -6.77 1.53 5.17
N VAL A 13 -7.05 2.67 4.54
CA VAL A 13 -7.94 3.70 5.06
C VAL A 13 -8.86 4.13 3.95
N GLY A 14 -10.15 4.19 4.23
CA GLY A 14 -11.13 4.60 3.25
C GLY A 14 -12.47 4.86 3.89
N HIS A 15 -13.30 5.59 3.15
CA HIS A 15 -14.68 5.84 3.52
C HIS A 15 -15.53 5.89 2.25
N ARG A 16 -16.83 5.64 2.40
CA ARG A 16 -17.81 5.84 1.34
C ARG A 16 -18.55 7.13 1.58
N GLY A 17 -18.30 8.11 0.73
CA GLY A 17 -18.99 9.39 0.74
C GLY A 17 -20.06 9.48 -0.34
N LYS A 18 -20.66 10.66 -0.46
CA LYS A 18 -21.66 10.99 -1.50
C LYS A 18 -21.18 10.72 -2.93
N PHE A 19 -19.86 10.74 -3.15
CA PHE A 19 -19.24 10.65 -4.47
C PHE A 19 -18.51 9.33 -4.71
N GLY A 20 -18.86 8.30 -3.95
CA GLY A 20 -18.32 6.96 -4.09
C GLY A 20 -17.29 6.61 -3.01
N HIS A 21 -16.41 5.69 -3.35
CA HIS A 21 -15.48 5.08 -2.41
C HIS A 21 -14.10 5.72 -2.55
N GLU A 22 -13.70 6.48 -1.53
CA GLU A 22 -12.36 7.06 -1.44
C GLU A 22 -11.50 6.22 -0.51
N PHE A 23 -10.31 5.87 -0.96
CA PHE A 23 -9.39 5.07 -0.14
C PHE A 23 -7.93 5.32 -0.49
N MET A 24 -7.08 4.97 0.45
CA MET A 24 -5.64 4.80 0.31
C MET A 24 -5.27 3.44 0.90
N GLU A 25 -4.46 2.69 0.16
CA GLU A 25 -3.96 1.39 0.56
C GLU A 25 -2.48 1.26 0.20
N PHE A 26 -1.72 0.63 1.10
CA PHE A 26 -0.40 0.13 0.78
C PHE A 26 -0.14 -1.23 1.41
N GLU A 27 0.72 -2.01 0.76
CA GLU A 27 1.17 -3.33 1.20
C GLU A 27 2.69 -3.44 1.02
N PHE A 28 3.39 -3.87 2.07
CA PHE A 28 4.77 -4.31 2.05
C PHE A 28 4.83 -5.82 2.29
N ARG A 29 5.57 -6.52 1.43
CA ARG A 29 5.83 -7.95 1.54
C ARG A 29 7.26 -8.22 1.97
N ALA A 30 7.49 -9.39 2.55
CA ALA A 30 8.79 -9.90 2.97
C ALA A 30 9.87 -9.87 1.88
N ASP A 31 9.49 -9.99 0.61
CA ASP A 31 10.38 -9.94 -0.56
C ASP A 31 10.77 -8.50 -0.98
N GLY A 32 10.29 -7.47 -0.26
CA GLY A 32 10.54 -6.08 -0.58
C GLY A 32 9.55 -5.49 -1.59
N LYS A 33 8.53 -6.25 -2.01
CA LYS A 33 7.51 -5.73 -2.91
C LYS A 33 6.60 -4.73 -2.19
N LEU A 34 6.53 -3.51 -2.72
CA LEU A 34 5.62 -2.44 -2.30
C LEU A 34 4.52 -2.26 -3.34
N ARG A 35 3.26 -2.33 -2.88
CA ARG A 35 2.09 -1.97 -3.69
C ARG A 35 1.37 -0.80 -3.04
N TYR A 36 1.04 0.21 -3.84
CA TYR A 36 0.31 1.40 -3.41
C TYR A 36 -0.88 1.64 -4.33
N ALA A 37 -2.05 1.88 -3.73
CA ALA A 37 -3.25 2.30 -4.41
C ALA A 37 -3.85 3.50 -3.69
N ASN A 38 -4.18 4.55 -4.44
CA ASN A 38 -4.89 5.70 -3.91
C ASN A 38 -5.98 6.10 -4.89
N ASN A 39 -7.21 6.14 -4.37
CA ASN A 39 -8.38 6.57 -5.07
C ASN A 39 -9.08 7.63 -4.22
N SER A 40 -8.63 8.88 -4.26
CA SER A 40 -9.18 9.96 -3.43
C SER A 40 -10.09 10.91 -4.19
N ASN A 41 -10.45 10.63 -5.45
CA ASN A 41 -11.29 11.44 -6.37
C ASN A 41 -11.04 12.97 -6.41
N TYR A 42 -9.94 13.42 -5.79
CA TYR A 42 -9.56 14.80 -5.69
C TYR A 42 -9.24 15.30 -7.10
N LYS A 43 -9.90 16.38 -7.51
CA LYS A 43 -9.75 16.99 -8.86
C LYS A 43 -10.06 16.06 -10.04
N LYS A 44 -10.93 15.04 -9.85
CA LYS A 44 -11.29 14.04 -10.88
C LYS A 44 -10.10 13.21 -11.38
N ASP A 45 -9.09 13.04 -10.54
CA ASP A 45 -7.95 12.22 -10.92
C ASP A 45 -8.34 10.75 -11.00
N SER A 46 -7.72 10.02 -11.93
CA SER A 46 -7.88 8.57 -12.02
C SER A 46 -7.15 7.90 -10.86
N MET A 47 -7.61 6.71 -10.44
CA MET A 47 -6.95 5.97 -9.36
C MET A 47 -5.47 5.76 -9.65
N ILE A 48 -4.62 6.16 -8.69
CA ILE A 48 -3.18 5.96 -8.75
C ILE A 48 -2.87 4.54 -8.29
N ARG A 49 -2.17 3.78 -9.13
CA ARG A 49 -1.59 2.49 -8.77
C ARG A 49 -0.10 2.51 -9.04
N LYS A 50 0.71 2.14 -8.05
CA LYS A 50 2.15 2.03 -8.17
C LYS A 50 2.63 0.72 -7.55
N GLU A 51 3.64 0.14 -8.17
CA GLU A 51 4.35 -1.03 -7.69
C GLU A 51 5.84 -0.74 -7.77
N ASN A 52 6.57 -1.01 -6.68
CA ASN A 52 8.01 -0.79 -6.58
C ASN A 52 8.65 -1.84 -5.68
N TRP A 53 9.98 -1.87 -5.68
CA TRP A 53 10.78 -2.68 -4.77
C TRP A 53 11.47 -1.79 -3.75
N VAL A 54 11.42 -2.17 -2.49
CA VAL A 54 12.12 -1.51 -1.38
C VAL A 54 13.08 -2.47 -0.73
N LEU A 55 14.21 -1.94 -0.27
CA LEU A 55 15.23 -2.73 0.40
C LEU A 55 14.78 -2.96 1.85
N ILE A 56 14.34 -4.18 2.16
CA ILE A 56 14.01 -4.58 3.53
C ILE A 56 15.31 -5.03 4.19
N GLY A 57 15.98 -4.08 4.83
CA GLY A 57 17.22 -4.32 5.58
C GLY A 57 16.92 -4.69 7.03
N ARG A 58 17.82 -5.45 7.65
CA ARG A 58 17.91 -5.50 9.11
C ARG A 58 18.42 -4.13 9.60
N ALA A 59 17.66 -3.47 10.46
CA ALA A 59 18.22 -2.43 11.31
C ALA A 59 19.39 -3.08 12.10
N ARG A 60 20.57 -2.45 12.05
CA ARG A 60 21.68 -2.85 12.90
C ARG A 60 21.37 -2.52 14.35
#